data_AF-A0A940CKC1-F1
#
_entry.id   AF-A0A940CKC1-F1
#
_cell.length_a   1.000
_cell.length_b   1.000
_cell.length_c   1.000
_cell.angle_alpha   90.00
_cell.angle_beta   90.00
_cell.angle_gamma   90.00
#
_symmetry.space_group_name_H-M   'P 1'
#
loop_
_entity.id
_entity.type
_entity.pdbx_description
1 polymer ?
#
loop_
_entity_poly.entity_id
_entity_poly.type
_entity_poly.pdbx_seq_one_letter_code
_entity_poly.pdbx_strand_id
1 'polypeptide(L)' 'MKAHLKNFINVTRLNKPIGFLLLFWPCSWGLSLALYFDGDLNIFLYYLFLFFCGSVLMRSAGCIINDIVDEETDKKVL' A
#
# COMPACT_ATOMS: atom_id res chain seq x y z
N MET A 1 -9.14 -16.61 -17.11
CA MET A 1 -9.51 -15.72 -15.97
C MET A 1 -8.58 -15.87 -14.76
N LYS A 2 -8.40 -17.06 -14.16
CA LYS A 2 -7.52 -17.25 -12.98
C LYS A 2 -6.05 -16.84 -13.18
N ALA A 3 -5.49 -17.05 -14.38
CA ALA A 3 -4.10 -16.70 -14.68
C ALA A 3 -3.83 -15.17 -14.67
N HIS A 4 -4.74 -14.38 -15.24
CA HIS A 4 -4.62 -12.92 -15.24
C HIS A 4 -4.70 -12.33 -13.84
N LEU A 5 -5.57 -12.89 -12.98
CA LEU A 5 -5.68 -12.47 -11.59
C LEU A 5 -4.37 -12.71 -10.83
N LYS A 6 -3.73 -13.88 -11.03
CA LYS A 6 -2.45 -14.22 -10.41
C LYS A 6 -1.32 -13.27 -10.85
N ASN A 7 -1.28 -12.90 -12.13
CA ASN A 7 -0.31 -11.92 -12.63
C ASN A 7 -0.56 -10.54 -11.99
N PHE A 8 -1.82 -10.11 -11.89
CA PHE A 8 -2.15 -8.83 -11.28
C PHE A 8 -1.71 -8.75 -9.81
N ILE A 9 -1.95 -9.82 -9.04
CA ILE A 9 -1.56 -9.91 -7.63
C ILE A 9 -0.03 -9.92 -7.47
N ASN A 10 0.70 -10.54 -8.41
CA ASN A 10 2.16 -10.54 -8.40
C ASN A 10 2.74 -9.15 -8.66
N VAL A 11 2.28 -8.45 -9.70
CA VAL A 11 2.78 -7.11 -10.07
C VAL A 11 2.44 -6.07 -8.98
N THR A 12 1.21 -6.11 -8.46
CA THR A 12 0.80 -5.22 -7.35
C THR A 12 1.43 -5.59 -6.00
N ARG A 13 2.17 -6.71 -5.92
CA ARG A 13 2.74 -7.29 -4.70
C ARG A 13 1.75 -7.45 -3.55
N LEU A 14 0.46 -7.61 -3.86
CA LEU A 14 -0.59 -7.88 -2.88
C LEU A 14 -0.36 -9.19 -2.11
N ASN A 15 0.44 -10.11 -2.67
CA ASN A 15 0.91 -11.31 -1.97
C ASN A 15 1.83 -11.03 -0.77
N LYS A 16 2.41 -9.82 -0.64
CA LYS A 16 3.35 -9.47 0.43
C LYS A 16 2.77 -8.35 1.30
N PRO A 17 2.01 -8.68 2.37
CA PRO A 17 1.30 -7.70 3.18
C PRO A 17 2.23 -6.73 3.92
N ILE A 18 3.48 -7.15 4.16
CA ILE A 18 4.48 -6.34 4.86
C ILE A 18 4.68 -4.96 4.21
N GLY A 19 4.57 -4.87 2.87
CA GLY A 19 4.89 -3.67 2.13
C GLY A 19 3.92 -2.51 2.36
N PHE A 20 2.61 -2.79 2.34
CA PHE A 20 1.61 -1.75 2.63
C PHE A 20 1.40 -1.57 4.13
N LEU A 21 1.60 -2.60 4.95
CA LEU A 21 1.56 -2.49 6.42
C LEU A 21 2.63 -1.53 6.95
N LEU A 22 3.84 -1.58 6.39
CA LEU A 22 4.92 -0.64 6.72
C LEU A 22 4.53 0.83 6.44
N LEU A 23 3.72 1.07 5.41
CA LEU A 23 3.25 2.40 5.06
C LEU A 23 2.04 2.81 5.92
N PHE A 24 1.16 1.86 6.23
CA PHE A 24 -0.01 2.09 7.08
C PHE A 24 0.36 2.40 8.54
N TRP A 25 1.37 1.73 9.08
CA TRP A 25 1.77 1.87 10.48
C TRP A 25 2.06 3.32 10.90
N PRO A 26 2.96 4.09 10.25
CA PRO A 26 3.19 5.48 10.63
C PRO A 26 1.94 6.36 10.48
N CYS A 27 1.07 6.09 9.50
CA CYS A 27 -0.20 6.81 9.35
C CYS A 27 -1.15 6.55 10.53
N SER A 28 -1.24 5.31 11.02
CA SER A 28 -2.10 4.99 12.17
C SER A 28 -1.62 5.63 13.48
N TRP A 29 -0.30 5.77 13.67
CA TRP A 29 0.26 6.54 14.80
C TRP A 29 -0.08 8.02 14.71
N GLY A 30 0.08 8.63 13.53
CA GLY A 30 -0.31 10.03 13.31
C GLY A 30 -1.80 10.26 13.56
N LEU A 31 -2.63 9.32 13.13
CA LEU A 31 -4.08 9.40 13.35
C LEU A 31 -4.48 9.18 14.82
N SER A 32 -3.76 8.31 15.53
CA SER A 32 -3.95 8.13 16.98
C SER A 32 -3.62 9.41 17.74
N LEU A 33 -2.59 10.13 17.32
CA LEU A 33 -2.26 11.44 17.86
C LEU A 33 -3.35 12.48 17.55
N ALA A 34 -3.89 12.48 16.33
CA ALA A 34 -5.00 13.36 15.97
C ALA A 34 -6.27 13.08 16.81
N LEU A 35 -6.58 11.81 17.06
CA LEU A 35 -7.69 11.39 17.93
C LEU A 35 -7.52 11.89 19.36
N TYR A 36 -6.29 11.95 19.89
CA TYR A 36 -6.03 12.48 21.22
C TYR A 36 -6.45 13.96 21.36
N PHE A 37 -6.36 14.75 20.28
CA PHE A 37 -6.73 16.17 20.31
C PHE A 37 -8.22 16.43 20.02
N ASP A 38 -8.79 15.73 19.03
CA ASP A 38 -10.14 16.01 18.54
C ASP A 38 -11.22 15.14 19.21
N GLY A 39 -10.85 13.94 19.68
CA GLY A 39 -11.73 13.02 20.42
C GLY A 39 -12.83 12.34 19.58
N ASP A 40 -13.01 12.70 18.31
CA ASP A 40 -14.04 12.11 17.45
C ASP A 40 -13.60 10.76 16.85
N LEU A 41 -14.16 9.69 17.42
CA LEU A 41 -13.93 8.32 16.98
C LEU A 41 -14.47 8.04 15.57
N ASN A 42 -15.52 8.71 15.11
CA ASN A 42 -16.07 8.47 13.78
C ASN A 42 -15.12 8.99 12.70
N ILE A 43 -14.57 10.19 12.93
CA ILE A 43 -13.57 10.81 12.06
C ILE A 43 -12.30 9.95 12.03
N PHE A 44 -11.85 9.48 13.20
CA PHE A 44 -10.73 8.55 13.29
C PHE A 44 -10.96 7.28 12.48
N LEU A 45 -12.09 6.59 12.65
CA LEU A 45 -12.36 5.34 11.92
C LEU A 45 -12.46 5.57 10.40
N TYR A 46 -13.06 6.68 9.98
CA TYR A 46 -13.16 7.07 8.58
C TYR A 46 -11.76 7.23 7.95
N TYR A 47 -10.89 8.02 8.58
CA TYR A 47 -9.53 8.24 8.08
C TYR A 47 -8.65 7.01 8.21
N LEU A 48 -8.84 6.18 9.23
CA LEU A 48 -8.09 4.93 9.39
C LEU A 48 -8.35 4.00 8.21
N PHE A 49 -9.61 3.87 7.80
CA PHE A 49 -9.98 3.10 6.62
C PHE A 49 -9.41 3.70 5.33
N LEU A 50 -9.49 5.03 5.17
CA LEU A 50 -8.90 5.71 4.02
C LEU A 50 -7.39 5.52 3.92
N PHE A 51 -6.65 5.64 5.04
CA PHE A 51 -5.22 5.40 5.06
C PHE A 51 -4.86 3.93 4.81
N PHE A 52 -5.69 2.99 5.28
CA PHE A 52 -5.52 1.59 4.95
C PHE A 52 -5.65 1.36 3.44
N CYS A 53 -6.75 1.80 2.82
CA CYS A 53 -6.94 1.70 1.37
C CYS A 53 -5.83 2.43 0.60
N GLY A 54 -5.48 3.65 1.02
CA GLY A 54 -4.42 4.46 0.43
C GLY A 54 -3.06 3.77 0.49
N SER A 55 -2.70 3.14 1.61
CA SER A 55 -1.43 2.43 1.76
C SER A 55 -1.31 1.23 0.81
N VAL A 56 -2.40 0.47 0.65
CA VAL A 56 -2.47 -0.66 -0.28
C VAL A 56 -2.30 -0.17 -1.72
N LEU A 57 -3.00 0.91 -2.08
CA LEU A 57 -2.95 1.50 -3.42
C LEU A 57 -1.57 2.11 -3.73
N MET A 58 -1.02 2.93 -2.84
CA MET A 58 0.30 3.56 -3.00
C MET A 58 1.40 2.52 -3.14
N ARG A 59 1.37 1.45 -2.33
CA ARG A 59 2.38 0.39 -2.45
C ARG A 59 2.24 -0.34 -3.78
N SER A 60 1.01 -0.68 -4.19
CA SER A 60 0.74 -1.35 -5.45
C SER A 60 1.22 -0.50 -6.64
N ALA A 61 0.88 0.79 -6.66
CA ALA A 61 1.30 1.73 -7.70
C ALA A 61 2.83 1.91 -7.73
N GLY A 62 3.47 2.06 -6.57
CA GLY A 62 4.93 2.15 -6.50
C GLY A 62 5.64 0.89 -7.01
N CYS A 63 5.07 -0.30 -6.78
CA CYS A 63 5.63 -1.54 -7.36
C CYS A 63 5.48 -1.58 -8.88
N ILE A 64 4.32 -1.19 -9.41
CA ILE A 64 4.09 -1.13 -10.86
C ILE A 64 5.07 -0.16 -11.53
N ILE A 65 5.25 1.03 -10.96
CA ILE A 65 6.19 2.03 -11.49
C ILE A 65 7.63 1.53 -11.41
N ASN A 66 8.04 0.92 -10.28
CA ASN A 66 9.36 0.33 -10.16
C ASN A 66 9.59 -0.76 -11.22
N ASP A 67 8.65 -1.68 -11.41
CA ASP A 67 8.79 -2.76 -12.39
C ASP A 67 8.85 -2.20 -13.84
N ILE A 68 8.21 -1.06 -14.14
CA ILE A 68 8.32 -0.37 -15.44
C ILE A 68 9.70 0.28 -15.61
N VAL A 69 10.20 0.97 -14.58
CA VAL A 69 11.50 1.66 -14.62
C VAL A 69 12.66 0.67 -14.64
N ASP A 70 12.52 -0.44 -13.91
CA ASP A 70 13.55 -1.46 -13.79
C ASP A 70 13.53 -2.46 -14.98
N GLU A 71 12.63 -2.31 -15.96
CA GLU A 71 12.49 -3.23 -17.10
C GLU A 71 13.82 -3.47 -17.85
N GLU A 72 14.59 -2.42 -18.12
CA GLU A 72 15.87 -2.55 -18.80
C GLU A 72 16.98 -3.12 -17.91
N THR A 73 16.90 -2.86 -16.61
CA THR A 73 17.86 -3.35 -15.62
C THR A 73 17.63 -4.84 -15.37
N ASP A 74 16.38 -5.26 -15.16
CA ASP A 74 15.99 -6.66 -14.98
C ASP A 74 16.34 -7.53 -16.20
N LYS A 75 16.30 -6.97 -17.42
CA LYS A 75 16.75 -7.66 -18.64
C LYS A 75 18.27 -7.88 -18.71
N LYS A 76 19.07 -7.06 -18.02
CA LYS A 76 20.54 -7.13 -18.04
C LYS A 76 21.13 -8.05 -16.97
N VAL A 77 20.34 -8.49 -15.99
CA VAL A 77 20.78 -9.33 -14.86
C VAL A 77 20.57 -10.83 -15.15
N LEU A 78 20.69 -11.24 -16.42
CA LEU A 78 20.70 -12.66 -16.83
C LEU A 78 21.99 -13.36 -16.40
#